data_AF-A0A4Y7RG58-F1
#
_entry.id   AF-A0A4Y7RG58-F1
#
_cell.length_a   1.000
_cell.length_b   1.000
_cell.length_c   1.000
_cell.angle_alpha   90.00
_cell.angle_beta   90.00
_cell.angle_gamma   90.00
#
_symmetry.space_group_name_H-M   'P 1'
#
loop_
_entity.id
_entity.type
_entity.pdbx_description
1 polymer ?
#
loop_
_entity_poly.entity_id
_entity_poly.type
_entity_poly.pdbx_seq_one_letter_code
_entity_poly.pdbx_strand_id
1 'polypeptide(L)' 'MKDLERMIEDVNASMAMEGMPLTKEDKARMRYCAGDKKKTDQVVADLIRKHSVKARGVHEQKL' A
#
# COMPACT_ATOMS: atom_id res chain seq x y z
N MET A 1 15.20 -13.48 -5.41
CA MET A 1 14.58 -13.68 -4.07
C MET A 1 15.31 -12.91 -2.99
N LYS A 2 16.63 -13.11 -2.79
CA LYS A 2 17.40 -12.37 -1.77
C LYS A 2 17.33 -10.84 -1.93
N ASP A 3 17.42 -10.34 -3.17
CA ASP A 3 17.37 -8.89 -3.43
C ASP A 3 15.99 -8.29 -3.15
N LEU A 4 14.92 -9.08 -3.36
CA LEU A 4 13.55 -8.66 -3.05
C LEU A 4 13.31 -8.58 -1.55
N GLU A 5 13.74 -9.60 -0.79
CA GLU A 5 13.61 -9.58 0.67
C GLU A 5 14.42 -8.44 1.29
N ARG A 6 15.64 -8.20 0.80
CA ARG A 6 16.46 -7.06 1.22
C ARG A 6 15.75 -5.73 0.94
N MET A 7 15.18 -5.56 -0.26
CA MET A 7 14.40 -4.36 -0.58
C MET A 7 13.20 -4.18 0.38
N ILE A 8 12.49 -5.25 0.72
CA ILE A 8 11.37 -5.21 1.67
C ILE A 8 11.87 -4.83 3.07
N GLU A 9 13.01 -5.35 3.50
CA GLU A 9 13.65 -5.02 4.77
C GLU A 9 14.09 -3.55 4.84
N ASP A 10 14.72 -3.05 3.78
CA ASP A 10 15.17 -1.65 3.68
C ASP A 10 13.98 -0.68 3.76
N VAL A 11 12.89 -0.96 3.03
CA VAL A 11 11.65 -0.16 3.10
C VAL A 11 11.03 -0.27 4.49
N ASN A 12 10.97 -1.47 5.08
CA ASN A 12 10.44 -1.66 6.43
C ASN A 12 11.26 -0.90 7.48
N ALA A 13 12.59 -0.89 7.37
CA ALA A 13 13.47 -0.14 8.26
C ALA A 13 13.19 1.36 8.15
N SER A 14 13.08 1.89 6.92
CA SER A 14 12.72 3.29 6.69
C SER A 14 11.37 3.65 7.29
N MET A 15 10.35 2.83 7.09
CA MET A 15 9.01 3.11 7.61
C MET A 15 8.94 2.94 9.14
N ALA A 16 9.71 2.01 9.70
CA ALA A 16 9.81 1.81 11.15
C ALA A 16 10.49 3.00 11.87
N MET A 17 11.45 3.67 11.22
CA MET A 17 12.04 4.91 11.76
C MET A 17 11.01 6.02 11.94
N GLU A 18 9.98 6.06 11.08
CA GLU A 18 8.85 6.99 11.18
C GLU A 18 7.72 6.48 12.10
N GLY A 19 7.95 5.39 12.85
CA GLY A 19 6.94 4.79 13.73
C GLY A 19 5.82 4.04 12.98
N MET A 20 6.00 3.76 11.68
CA MET A 20 5.01 3.10 10.82
C MET A 20 5.56 1.83 10.16
N PRO A 21 5.96 0.79 10.92
CA PRO A 21 6.54 -0.42 10.33
C PRO A 21 5.56 -1.11 9.37
N LEU A 22 6.09 -1.76 8.32
CA LEU A 22 5.26 -2.49 7.37
C LEU A 22 4.57 -3.68 8.05
N THR A 23 3.27 -3.82 7.80
CA THR A 23 2.49 -4.97 8.24
C THR A 23 2.87 -6.22 7.44
N LYS A 24 2.46 -7.39 7.94
CA LYS A 24 2.61 -8.65 7.20
C LYS A 24 1.90 -8.61 5.85
N GLU A 25 0.75 -7.94 5.78
CA GLU A 25 -0.02 -7.78 4.55
C GLU A 25 0.73 -6.90 3.53
N ASP A 26 1.33 -5.79 3.98
CA ASP A 26 2.12 -4.91 3.11
C ASP A 26 3.29 -5.67 2.48
N LYS A 27 4.04 -6.43 3.29
CA LYS A 27 5.15 -7.27 2.83
C LYS A 27 4.68 -8.34 1.84
N ALA A 28 3.51 -8.94 2.07
CA ALA A 28 2.92 -9.90 1.14
C ALA A 28 2.53 -9.24 -0.20
N ARG A 29 1.93 -8.04 -0.18
CA ARG A 29 1.60 -7.28 -1.40
C ARG A 29 2.85 -6.89 -2.19
N MET A 30 3.93 -6.49 -1.51
CA MET A 30 5.22 -6.20 -2.15
C MET A 30 5.78 -7.44 -2.88
N ARG A 31 5.77 -8.61 -2.23
CA ARG A 31 6.22 -9.87 -2.87
C ARG A 31 5.37 -10.25 -4.08
N TYR A 32 4.05 -10.07 -3.96
CA TYR A 32 3.11 -10.38 -5.04
C TYR A 32 3.32 -9.49 -6.27
N CYS A 33 3.60 -8.19 -6.06
CA CYS A 33 3.74 -7.20 -7.13
C CYS A 33 5.15 -7.13 -7.75
N ALA A 34 6.17 -7.68 -7.06
CA ALA A 34 7.56 -7.54 -7.47
C ALA A 34 7.81 -7.94 -8.93
N GLY A 35 8.28 -6.99 -9.74
CA GLY A 35 8.59 -7.20 -11.15
C GLY A 35 7.38 -7.30 -12.08
N ASP A 36 6.15 -7.10 -11.58
CA ASP A 36 4.91 -7.24 -12.35
C ASP A 36 4.08 -5.95 -12.25
N LYS A 37 4.19 -5.11 -13.28
CA LYS A 37 3.47 -3.84 -13.36
C LYS A 37 1.95 -4.03 -13.34
N LYS A 38 1.44 -5.08 -14.01
CA LYS A 38 -0.01 -5.32 -14.08
C LYS A 38 -0.59 -5.64 -12.70
N LYS A 39 0.12 -6.46 -11.91
CA LYS A 39 -0.26 -6.74 -10.51
C LYS A 39 -0.18 -5.49 -9.65
N THR A 40 0.84 -4.67 -9.86
CA THR A 40 1.01 -3.39 -9.16
C THR A 40 -0.20 -2.47 -9.41
N ASP A 41 -0.55 -2.26 -10.68
CA ASP A 41 -1.68 -1.41 -11.07
C ASP A 41 -3.01 -1.93 -10.50
N GLN A 42 -3.21 -3.25 -10.50
CA GLN A 42 -4.39 -3.88 -9.92
C GLN A 42 -4.48 -3.64 -8.40
N VAL A 43 -3.40 -3.90 -7.66
CA VAL A 43 -3.37 -3.71 -6.20
C VAL A 43 -3.59 -2.25 -5.82
N VAL A 44 -3.02 -1.31 -6.58
CA VAL A 44 -3.27 0.13 -6.40
C VAL A 44 -4.74 0.47 -6.62
N ALA A 45 -5.35 -0.02 -7.71
CA ALA A 45 -6.77 0.22 -7.98
C ALA A 45 -7.68 -0.37 -6.89
N ASP A 46 -7.35 -1.56 -6.37
CA ASP A 46 -8.09 -2.21 -5.29
C ASP A 46 -7.98 -1.44 -3.97
N LEU A 47 -6.78 -0.93 -3.64
CA LEU A 47 -6.55 -0.06 -2.48
C LEU A 47 -7.33 1.25 -2.60
N ILE A 48 -7.27 1.91 -3.76
CA ILE A 48 -8.05 3.13 -4.02
C ILE A 48 -9.53 2.83 -3.82
N ARG A 49 -10.06 1.73 -4.39
CA ARG A 49 -11.48 1.36 -4.25
C ARG A 49 -11.87 1.07 -2.80
N LYS A 50 -11.01 0.39 -2.03
CA LYS A 50 -11.25 0.06 -0.62
C LYS A 50 -11.34 1.29 0.27
N HIS A 51 -10.51 2.30 -0.01
CA HIS A 51 -10.37 3.50 0.82
C HIS A 51 -11.09 4.73 0.27
N SER A 52 -11.53 4.70 -0.99
CA SER A 52 -12.49 5.66 -1.52
C SER A 52 -13.85 5.36 -0.91
N VAL A 53 -14.17 6.06 0.19
CA VAL A 53 -15.55 6.15 0.70
C VAL A 53 -16.43 6.45 -0.52
N LYS A 54 -17.43 5.60 -0.81
CA LYS A 54 -18.47 6.00 -1.77
C LYS A 54 -18.95 7.36 -1.29
N ALA A 55 -18.73 8.41 -2.07
CA ALA A 55 -19.33 9.71 -1.85
C ALA A 55 -20.86 9.54 -1.86
N ARG A 56 -21.44 9.04 -0.77
CA ARG A 56 -22.86 9.11 -0.45
C ARG A 56 -22.95 10.37 0.40
N GLY A 57 -23.47 11.41 -0.24
CA GLY A 57 -23.27 12.79 0.14
C GLY A 57 -23.75 13.14 1.54
N VAL A 58 -22.98 14.02 2.18
CA VAL A 58 -23.47 15.25 2.81
C VAL A 58 -22.31 16.24 2.71
N HIS A 59 -22.33 17.07 1.67
CA HIS A 59 -21.57 18.30 1.64
C HIS A 59 -22.55 19.42 2.03
N GLU A 60 -22.87 19.50 3.32
CA GLU A 60 -23.35 20.75 3.91
C GLU A 60 -22.16 21.35 4.69
N GLN A 61 -21.27 22.01 3.96
CA GLN A 61 -20.49 23.08 4.56
C GLN A 61 -21.41 24.31 4.55
N LYS A 62 -22.05 24.57 5.69
CA LYS A 62 -22.66 25.87 5.96
C LYS A 62 -21.52 26.90 6.04
N LEU A 63 -21.55 27.88 5.14
CA LEU A 63 -20.98 29.20 5.37
C LEU A 63 -21.78 29.93 6.46
#